data_AF-A0A553AGA8-F1
#
_entry.id   AF-A0A553AGA8-F1
#
_cell.length_a   1.000
_cell.length_b   1.000
_cell.length_c   1.000
_cell.angle_alpha   90.00
_cell.angle_beta   90.00
_cell.angle_gamma   90.00
#
_symmetry.space_group_name_H-M   'P 1'
#
loop_
_entity.id
_entity.type
_entity.pdbx_description
1 polymer ?
#
loop_
_entity_poly.entity_id
_entity_poly.type
_entity_poly.pdbx_seq_one_letter_code
_entity_poly.pdbx_strand_id
1 'polypeptide(L)'
;MSITLKKIWHRDAFWIGIYFPYDSGVISKLKSLDARYSKTHTCWYIDYNSVSYAKLKDHFADLIIELPSSSEIKTSYPVAGNLESRDLPPIAKSEHQSGFEISQNNPGHKTDPYSFATKMRLQLLENIGKYWVFRMHYHQTVSKELLGLKGVFWNSNYKVYMVLRHPKLKQEVEVILGTVPFFPEDYYSKEVTFKGERIVISPHPEDLAWMEVYVPALVVLKEKIKRFSMVRYSTTKNCYLLPAAPTVYEGLLLHFEPSLVLIDSRLPKGYLKKQHLPNRKQLDLRNTKARIFDQVPEGAQAYVSDMVDTVLALNYSSSTLKTYCSSFIQFLRQHDFRNPSDISQPEIKRYLGSLMERGLSASSGHSMVNALLFYYQRVLCVPAFELKLPRPKKERKLPTVLTMDECLRIFQVVDNPKHKLLLLIGYGAGLRVSEIVGLQWRDILFDEHKIHIKNAKGKKDRMVMLPYSIVGSLEYYRQLYGVRQYVFEGQFAGEPYSAGSVQQVMRDALKKAKLEKKATVHTLRHSFATHLLENGTDIRYIQQFLGHSSIKTTTIYTHLTKTAFDKIVSPLDRMVDDNNKKKIRE
;
A
#
# COMPACT_ATOMS: atom_id res chain seq x y z
N MET A 1 50.02 -5.61 -35.96
CA MET A 1 48.98 -4.69 -35.42
C MET A 1 48.23 -5.47 -34.36
N SER A 2 48.29 -5.11 -33.08
CA SER A 2 47.77 -5.99 -32.01
C SER A 2 46.26 -5.88 -31.86
N ILE A 3 45.57 -7.02 -32.02
CA ILE A 3 44.14 -7.14 -31.73
C ILE A 3 44.00 -7.89 -30.41
N THR A 4 43.35 -7.27 -29.44
CA THR A 4 43.11 -7.86 -28.12
C THR A 4 41.73 -8.49 -28.04
N LEU A 5 41.66 -9.78 -27.71
CA LEU A 5 40.40 -10.50 -27.52
C LEU A 5 40.05 -10.63 -26.02
N LYS A 6 38.81 -10.29 -25.65
CA LYS A 6 38.28 -10.44 -24.28
C LYS A 6 36.91 -11.10 -24.30
N LYS A 7 36.64 -11.99 -23.33
CA LYS A 7 35.29 -12.54 -23.13
C LYS A 7 34.40 -11.47 -22.48
N ILE A 8 33.33 -11.06 -23.17
CA ILE A 8 32.39 -10.06 -22.66
C ILE A 8 31.00 -10.65 -22.46
N TRP A 9 30.26 -10.16 -21.46
CA TRP A 9 28.83 -10.44 -21.31
C TRP A 9 28.03 -9.27 -21.89
N HIS A 10 27.21 -9.54 -22.90
CA HIS A 10 26.43 -8.51 -23.60
C HIS A 10 25.13 -9.14 -24.13
N ARG A 11 24.00 -8.43 -24.08
CA ARG A 11 22.69 -8.95 -24.57
C ARG A 11 22.34 -10.37 -24.09
N ASP A 12 22.59 -10.64 -22.80
CA ASP A 12 22.29 -11.92 -22.13
C ASP A 12 23.01 -13.17 -22.71
N ALA A 13 24.13 -12.97 -23.41
CA ALA A 13 25.02 -14.05 -23.86
C ALA A 13 26.50 -13.66 -23.70
N PHE A 14 27.39 -14.65 -23.75
CA PHE A 14 28.83 -14.42 -23.87
C PHE A 14 29.21 -14.15 -25.32
N TRP A 15 30.13 -13.20 -25.51
CA TRP A 15 30.67 -12.82 -26.81
C TRP A 15 32.19 -12.71 -26.75
N ILE A 16 32.84 -12.82 -27.90
CA ILE A 16 34.25 -12.47 -28.08
C ILE A 16 34.30 -10.98 -28.41
N GLY A 17 34.76 -10.16 -27.46
CA GLY A 17 35.04 -8.73 -27.66
C GLY A 17 36.42 -8.52 -28.26
N ILE A 18 36.52 -7.64 -29.25
CA ILE A 18 37.66 -7.39 -30.12
C ILE A 18 38.05 -5.92 -29.97
N TYR A 19 39.25 -5.67 -29.44
CA TYR A 19 39.77 -4.34 -29.14
C TYR A 19 41.00 -4.07 -30.00
N PHE A 20 41.02 -2.93 -30.70
CA PHE A 20 42.12 -2.49 -31.55
C PHE A 20 42.03 -0.96 -31.75
N PRO A 21 43.16 -0.27 -32.03
CA PRO A 21 43.14 1.14 -32.44
C PRO A 21 42.32 1.32 -33.72
N TYR A 22 41.70 2.49 -33.92
CA TYR A 22 40.83 2.72 -35.08
C TYR A 22 41.58 2.49 -36.40
N ASP A 23 41.14 1.48 -37.16
CA ASP A 23 41.66 1.13 -38.49
C ASP A 23 40.49 0.72 -39.39
N SER A 24 40.36 1.41 -40.53
CA SER A 24 39.26 1.22 -41.49
C SER A 24 39.33 -0.12 -42.22
N GLY A 25 40.52 -0.69 -42.43
CA GLY A 25 40.74 -2.01 -43.02
C GLY A 25 40.34 -3.14 -42.07
N VAL A 26 40.68 -3.03 -40.79
CA VAL A 26 40.29 -4.02 -39.76
C VAL A 26 38.77 -4.01 -39.54
N ILE A 27 38.15 -2.82 -39.48
CA ILE A 27 36.68 -2.70 -39.35
C ILE A 27 35.96 -3.34 -40.54
N SER A 28 36.47 -3.18 -41.75
CA SER A 28 35.85 -3.75 -42.96
C SER A 28 35.89 -5.28 -42.93
N LYS A 29 37.01 -5.87 -42.51
CA LYS A 29 37.16 -7.33 -42.31
C LYS A 29 36.29 -7.87 -41.16
N LEU A 30 36.09 -7.10 -40.09
CA LEU A 30 35.21 -7.51 -38.99
C LEU A 30 33.74 -7.48 -39.41
N LYS A 31 33.32 -6.51 -40.22
CA LYS A 31 31.97 -6.47 -40.78
C LYS A 31 31.67 -7.66 -41.71
N SER A 32 32.64 -8.13 -42.49
CA SER A 32 32.47 -9.34 -43.30
C SER A 32 32.35 -10.63 -42.47
N LEU A 33 32.72 -10.58 -41.19
CA LEU A 33 32.59 -11.69 -40.23
C LEU A 33 31.31 -11.58 -39.36
N ASP A 34 30.35 -10.73 -39.73
CA ASP A 34 29.13 -10.41 -38.94
C ASP A 34 29.42 -9.88 -37.52
N ALA A 35 30.60 -9.29 -37.30
CA ALA A 35 30.91 -8.64 -36.04
C ALA A 35 30.11 -7.34 -35.91
N ARG A 36 29.66 -7.03 -34.69
CA ARG A 36 28.86 -5.83 -34.39
C ARG A 36 29.58 -4.94 -33.40
N TYR A 37 29.38 -3.63 -33.52
CA TYR A 37 29.96 -2.68 -32.56
C TYR A 37 29.07 -2.54 -31.31
N SER A 38 29.67 -2.64 -30.13
CA SER A 38 29.02 -2.34 -28.85
C SER A 38 29.42 -0.95 -28.36
N LYS A 39 28.45 -0.05 -28.22
CA LYS A 39 28.67 1.26 -27.56
C LYS A 39 28.94 1.12 -26.06
N THR A 40 28.46 0.06 -25.43
CA THR A 40 28.57 -0.16 -23.97
C THR A 40 29.95 -0.64 -23.56
N HIS A 41 30.56 -1.51 -24.37
CA HIS A 41 31.89 -2.09 -24.11
C HIS A 41 32.99 -1.48 -24.99
N THR A 42 32.63 -0.49 -25.81
CA THR A 42 33.51 0.22 -26.76
C THR A 42 34.40 -0.72 -27.57
N CYS A 43 33.81 -1.78 -28.13
CA CYS A 43 34.51 -2.81 -28.88
C CYS A 43 33.62 -3.47 -29.94
N TRP A 44 34.25 -4.15 -30.90
CA TRP A 44 33.55 -5.04 -31.82
C TRP A 44 33.34 -6.40 -31.16
N TYR A 45 32.24 -7.09 -31.43
CA TYR A 45 31.98 -8.40 -30.85
C TYR A 45 31.35 -9.39 -31.83
N ILE A 46 31.68 -10.67 -31.65
CA ILE A 46 31.18 -11.82 -32.43
C ILE A 46 30.82 -12.97 -31.48
N ASP A 47 30.02 -13.93 -31.96
CA ASP A 47 29.55 -15.08 -31.17
C ASP A 47 30.68 -15.81 -30.44
N TYR A 48 30.41 -16.18 -29.18
CA TYR A 48 31.35 -16.97 -28.36
C TYR A 48 31.25 -18.46 -28.70
N ASN A 49 31.82 -18.86 -29.82
CA ASN A 49 31.95 -20.25 -30.24
C ASN A 49 33.31 -20.51 -30.93
N SER A 50 33.68 -21.79 -31.07
CA SER A 50 34.96 -22.21 -31.65
C SER A 50 35.11 -21.82 -33.13
N VAL A 51 34.00 -21.78 -33.88
CA VAL A 51 33.96 -21.44 -35.31
C VAL A 51 34.30 -19.96 -35.53
N SER A 52 33.69 -19.07 -34.76
CA SER A 52 33.95 -17.62 -34.81
C SER A 52 35.38 -17.29 -34.40
N TYR A 53 35.93 -18.01 -33.41
CA TYR A 53 37.32 -17.88 -33.02
C TYR A 53 38.29 -18.33 -34.13
N ALA A 54 38.01 -19.46 -34.80
CA ALA A 54 38.82 -19.93 -35.94
C ALA A 54 38.81 -18.91 -37.10
N LYS A 55 37.66 -18.31 -37.41
CA LYS A 55 37.54 -17.26 -38.43
C LYS A 55 38.37 -16.01 -38.09
N LEU A 56 38.39 -15.61 -36.82
CA LEU A 56 39.22 -14.48 -36.37
C LEU A 56 40.72 -14.79 -36.50
N LYS A 57 41.13 -16.01 -36.15
CA LYS A 57 42.54 -16.45 -36.24
C LYS A 57 43.04 -16.57 -37.68
N ASP A 58 42.16 -16.96 -38.60
CA ASP A 58 42.46 -17.04 -40.02
C ASP A 58 42.68 -15.65 -40.66
N HIS A 59 41.86 -14.66 -40.28
CA HIS A 59 41.93 -13.31 -40.86
C HIS A 59 42.95 -12.39 -40.17
N PHE A 60 43.38 -12.74 -38.95
CA PHE A 60 44.31 -11.95 -38.14
C PHE A 60 45.35 -12.86 -37.47
N ALA A 61 46.56 -12.92 -38.03
CA ALA A 61 47.66 -13.73 -37.49
C ALA A 61 48.22 -13.17 -36.16
N ASP A 62 48.15 -11.85 -35.95
CA ASP A 62 48.72 -11.15 -34.78
C ASP A 62 47.67 -10.91 -33.66
N LEU A 63 47.03 -11.98 -33.17
CA LEU A 63 46.08 -11.88 -32.06
C LEU A 63 46.77 -11.96 -30.70
N ILE A 64 46.58 -10.93 -29.87
CA ILE A 64 46.99 -10.95 -28.46
C ILE A 64 45.78 -11.36 -27.62
N ILE A 65 45.87 -12.52 -26.96
CA ILE A 65 44.81 -13.00 -26.09
C ILE A 65 45.14 -12.55 -24.67
N GLU A 66 44.46 -11.51 -24.19
CA GLU A 66 44.49 -11.16 -22.78
C GLU A 66 43.56 -12.09 -22.01
N LEU A 67 44.12 -13.15 -21.44
CA LEU A 67 43.47 -13.89 -20.37
C LEU A 67 43.45 -12.98 -19.12
N PRO A 68 42.30 -12.79 -18.46
CA PRO A 68 42.25 -11.94 -17.29
C PRO A 68 43.20 -12.49 -16.22
N SER A 69 44.12 -11.65 -15.76
CA SER A 69 44.86 -11.88 -14.52
C SER A 69 43.87 -12.16 -13.40
N SER A 70 44.20 -13.13 -12.56
CA SER A 70 43.34 -13.71 -11.51
C SER A 70 42.85 -12.73 -10.43
N SER A 71 43.10 -11.42 -10.58
CA SER A 71 42.60 -10.34 -9.74
C SER A 71 41.38 -9.59 -10.31
N GLU A 72 40.94 -9.85 -11.56
CA GLU A 72 39.75 -9.19 -12.15
C GLU A 72 38.54 -10.12 -12.41
N ILE A 73 38.53 -11.31 -11.82
CA ILE A 73 37.38 -12.24 -11.91
C ILE A 73 36.42 -12.00 -10.74
N LYS A 74 35.45 -11.10 -10.91
CA LYS A 74 34.17 -11.18 -10.16
C LYS A 74 33.27 -12.22 -10.82
N THR A 75 33.53 -13.50 -10.59
CA THR A 75 32.57 -14.56 -10.87
C THR A 75 31.46 -14.52 -9.83
N SER A 76 30.32 -13.98 -10.22
CA SER A 76 29.05 -14.19 -9.55
C SER A 76 28.37 -15.44 -10.11
N TYR A 77 28.79 -16.64 -9.72
CA TYR A 77 27.94 -17.85 -9.73
C TYR A 77 28.40 -18.80 -8.60
N PRO A 78 27.45 -19.50 -7.95
CA PRO A 78 27.73 -20.26 -6.73
C PRO A 78 28.38 -21.61 -7.08
N VAL A 79 29.54 -21.86 -6.50
CA VAL A 79 30.09 -23.21 -6.35
C VAL A 79 29.87 -23.63 -4.90
N ALA A 80 29.38 -24.85 -4.72
CA ALA A 80 29.06 -25.47 -3.44
C ALA A 80 30.32 -25.77 -2.61
N GLY A 81 30.14 -25.74 -1.28
CA GLY A 81 30.95 -26.50 -0.32
C GLY A 81 32.22 -25.83 0.21
N ASN A 82 32.15 -25.31 1.43
CA ASN A 82 32.87 -25.87 2.59
C ASN A 82 32.58 -25.01 3.83
N LEU A 83 31.75 -25.56 4.74
CA LEU A 83 31.68 -25.12 6.13
C LEU A 83 32.57 -26.07 6.92
N GLU A 84 33.69 -25.57 7.40
CA GLU A 84 34.33 -26.14 8.58
C GLU A 84 33.91 -25.33 9.82
N SER A 85 33.84 -26.10 10.90
CA SER A 85 33.28 -25.90 12.23
C SER A 85 33.74 -24.69 13.04
N ARG A 86 32.91 -24.39 14.06
CA ARG A 86 33.17 -23.80 15.40
C ARG A 86 32.34 -22.54 15.64
N ASP A 87 31.60 -22.32 16.73
CA ASP A 87 31.15 -23.07 17.91
C ASP A 87 29.96 -22.23 18.46
N LEU A 88 28.91 -22.86 18.97
CA LEU A 88 27.82 -22.18 19.71
C LEU A 88 27.86 -22.61 21.18
N PRO A 89 27.81 -21.70 22.17
CA PRO A 89 27.53 -22.06 23.56
C PRO A 89 26.02 -22.17 23.85
N PRO A 90 25.64 -22.79 24.97
CA PRO A 90 24.45 -23.63 25.05
C PRO A 90 23.17 -22.94 25.55
N ILE A 91 22.06 -23.54 25.14
CA ILE A 91 20.70 -23.34 25.66
C ILE A 91 20.65 -23.82 27.11
N ALA A 92 20.27 -22.94 28.05
CA ALA A 92 19.85 -23.32 29.39
C ALA A 92 18.33 -23.51 29.44
N LYS A 93 17.91 -24.71 29.86
CA LYS A 93 16.55 -25.10 30.23
C LYS A 93 16.22 -24.58 31.63
N SER A 94 14.95 -24.28 31.90
CA SER A 94 14.34 -24.58 33.20
C SER A 94 12.84 -24.83 33.05
N GLU A 95 12.43 -25.99 33.55
CA GLU A 95 11.05 -26.42 33.81
C GLU A 95 10.70 -26.24 35.29
N HIS A 96 9.38 -26.22 35.58
CA HIS A 96 8.69 -26.49 36.86
C HIS A 96 8.76 -25.41 37.96
N GLN A 97 7.72 -25.13 38.79
CA GLN A 97 6.44 -25.76 39.17
C GLN A 97 5.58 -24.64 39.86
N SER A 98 4.29 -24.46 39.55
CA SER A 98 3.09 -25.04 40.22
C SER A 98 2.61 -24.33 41.51
N GLY A 99 1.30 -24.07 41.58
CA GLY A 99 0.52 -24.00 42.83
C GLY A 99 -0.46 -22.82 42.93
N PHE A 100 -1.77 -23.06 42.76
CA PHE A 100 -2.77 -23.02 43.85
C PHE A 100 -4.21 -23.25 43.34
N GLU A 101 -5.00 -23.82 44.24
CA GLU A 101 -6.13 -24.72 44.06
C GLU A 101 -7.51 -24.08 43.87
N ILE A 102 -8.44 -24.93 43.43
CA ILE A 102 -9.88 -24.73 43.34
C ILE A 102 -10.50 -24.91 44.74
N SER A 103 -11.38 -23.99 45.14
CA SER A 103 -12.28 -24.20 46.28
C SER A 103 -13.73 -23.86 45.89
N GLN A 104 -14.59 -24.87 45.96
CA GLN A 104 -16.04 -24.74 46.00
C GLN A 104 -16.47 -24.55 47.46
N ASN A 105 -17.30 -23.55 47.72
CA ASN A 105 -18.36 -23.65 48.73
C ASN A 105 -19.40 -22.54 48.54
N ASN A 106 -20.65 -22.95 48.34
CA ASN A 106 -21.85 -22.12 48.47
C ASN A 106 -22.32 -22.16 49.94
N PRO A 107 -22.93 -21.07 50.43
CA PRO A 107 -24.22 -21.22 51.09
C PRO A 107 -25.27 -20.30 50.45
N GLY A 108 -26.47 -20.85 50.25
CA GLY A 108 -27.59 -20.14 49.64
C GLY A 108 -28.21 -19.07 50.54
N HIS A 109 -28.67 -17.99 49.91
CA HIS A 109 -29.66 -17.08 50.47
C HIS A 109 -30.76 -16.83 49.44
N LYS A 110 -32.00 -17.22 49.79
CA LYS A 110 -33.22 -16.68 49.20
C LYS A 110 -33.27 -15.19 49.55
N THR A 111 -33.39 -14.30 48.56
CA THR A 111 -33.75 -12.89 48.79
C THR A 111 -34.55 -12.34 47.62
N ASP A 112 -35.62 -11.63 47.97
CA ASP A 112 -36.71 -11.14 47.13
C ASP A 112 -36.35 -10.43 45.80
N PRO A 113 -37.22 -10.53 44.77
CA PRO A 113 -37.02 -9.88 43.47
C PRO A 113 -36.98 -8.34 43.52
N TYR A 114 -37.43 -7.72 44.62
CA TYR A 114 -37.54 -6.26 44.74
C TYR A 114 -36.27 -5.54 45.27
N SER A 115 -35.13 -6.22 45.40
CA SER A 115 -33.89 -5.67 46.00
C SER A 115 -32.70 -5.48 45.02
N PHE A 116 -32.75 -6.06 43.81
CA PHE A 116 -31.58 -6.12 42.92
C PHE A 116 -31.21 -4.77 42.28
N ALA A 117 -32.23 -4.00 41.86
CA ALA A 117 -32.08 -2.67 41.25
C ALA A 117 -31.47 -1.64 42.21
N THR A 118 -31.90 -1.67 43.48
CA THR A 118 -31.47 -0.76 44.55
C THR A 118 -30.03 -1.02 44.97
N LYS A 119 -29.57 -2.29 44.93
CA LYS A 119 -28.17 -2.67 45.17
C LYS A 119 -27.21 -2.23 44.07
N MET A 120 -27.64 -2.20 42.81
CA MET A 120 -26.77 -1.83 41.67
C MET A 120 -26.68 -0.31 41.41
N ARG A 121 -27.43 0.53 42.15
CA ARG A 121 -27.49 1.99 41.96
C ARG A 121 -27.62 2.35 40.47
N LEU A 122 -28.61 1.76 39.81
CA LEU A 122 -28.88 2.01 38.41
C LEU A 122 -29.32 3.46 38.21
N GLN A 123 -28.57 4.21 37.41
CA GLN A 123 -28.89 5.59 37.06
C GLN A 123 -28.97 5.72 35.54
N LEU A 124 -30.17 6.00 35.04
CA LEU A 124 -30.36 6.38 33.64
C LEU A 124 -29.89 7.83 33.44
N LEU A 125 -29.11 8.06 32.39
CA LEU A 125 -28.56 9.36 32.01
C LEU A 125 -29.18 9.83 30.70
N GLU A 126 -28.92 11.08 30.32
CA GLU A 126 -29.36 11.61 29.04
C GLU A 126 -28.85 10.78 27.85
N ASN A 127 -29.70 10.62 26.85
CA ASN A 127 -29.42 9.82 25.67
C ASN A 127 -28.35 10.48 24.81
N ILE A 128 -27.39 9.67 24.34
CA ILE A 128 -26.32 10.13 23.45
C ILE A 128 -26.52 9.51 22.06
N GLY A 129 -27.12 10.28 21.16
CA GLY A 129 -27.32 9.90 19.76
C GLY A 129 -28.25 8.69 19.61
N LYS A 130 -27.67 7.53 19.27
CA LYS A 130 -28.42 6.27 19.07
C LYS A 130 -28.46 5.36 20.29
N TYR A 131 -27.94 5.81 21.44
CA TYR A 131 -27.77 4.99 22.63
C TYR A 131 -28.53 5.55 23.84
N TRP A 132 -29.18 4.66 24.60
CA TRP A 132 -29.48 4.90 26.01
C TRP A 132 -28.19 4.80 26.80
N VAL A 133 -28.01 5.71 27.75
CA VAL A 133 -26.81 5.74 28.58
C VAL A 133 -27.21 5.52 30.01
N PHE A 134 -26.58 4.57 30.68
CA PHE A 134 -26.83 4.33 32.09
C PHE A 134 -25.56 3.98 32.84
N ARG A 135 -25.58 4.24 34.14
CA ARG A 135 -24.51 3.93 35.07
C ARG A 135 -25.00 2.85 36.03
N MET A 136 -24.11 1.91 36.36
CA MET A 136 -24.34 0.92 37.41
C MET A 136 -23.06 0.71 38.20
N HIS A 137 -23.18 0.24 39.44
CA HIS A 137 -22.02 -0.24 40.18
C HIS A 137 -21.45 -1.49 39.50
N TYR A 138 -20.12 -1.64 39.50
CA TYR A 138 -19.50 -2.75 38.80
C TYR A 138 -19.89 -4.08 39.44
N HIS A 139 -20.48 -4.97 38.65
CA HIS A 139 -20.81 -6.32 39.03
C HIS A 139 -20.30 -7.28 37.96
N GLN A 140 -19.43 -8.22 38.32
CA GLN A 140 -18.63 -8.98 37.35
C GLN A 140 -19.48 -9.84 36.38
N THR A 141 -20.48 -10.55 36.88
CA THR A 141 -21.38 -11.38 36.06
C THR A 141 -22.26 -10.53 35.13
N VAL A 142 -23.02 -9.58 35.69
CA VAL A 142 -23.90 -8.67 34.95
C VAL A 142 -23.12 -7.85 33.90
N SER A 143 -21.94 -7.32 34.24
CA SER A 143 -21.12 -6.56 33.29
C SER A 143 -20.64 -7.42 32.11
N LYS A 144 -20.30 -8.69 32.38
CA LYS A 144 -19.88 -9.65 31.35
C LYS A 144 -21.03 -10.03 30.42
N GLU A 145 -22.23 -10.22 30.97
CA GLU A 145 -23.44 -10.50 30.20
C GLU A 145 -23.87 -9.31 29.34
N LEU A 146 -23.87 -8.10 29.91
CA LEU A 146 -24.18 -6.87 29.19
C LEU A 146 -23.22 -6.65 28.01
N LEU A 147 -21.91 -6.79 28.22
CA LEU A 147 -20.92 -6.63 27.15
C LEU A 147 -20.91 -7.79 26.14
N GLY A 148 -21.58 -8.89 26.44
CA GLY A 148 -21.82 -9.99 25.51
C GLY A 148 -22.89 -9.67 24.46
N LEU A 149 -23.80 -8.72 24.75
CA LEU A 149 -24.88 -8.35 23.85
C LEU A 149 -24.40 -7.45 22.71
N LYS A 150 -24.76 -7.82 21.46
CA LYS A 150 -24.46 -7.01 20.27
C LYS A 150 -25.26 -5.71 20.30
N GLY A 151 -24.60 -4.60 20.62
CA GLY A 151 -25.22 -3.27 20.67
C GLY A 151 -25.10 -2.58 22.03
N VAL A 152 -24.49 -3.25 23.02
CA VAL A 152 -24.11 -2.67 24.31
C VAL A 152 -22.61 -2.40 24.33
N PHE A 153 -22.20 -1.23 24.82
CA PHE A 153 -20.80 -0.81 24.85
C PHE A 153 -20.46 -0.20 26.20
N TRP A 154 -19.24 -0.44 26.67
CA TRP A 154 -18.67 0.30 27.81
C TRP A 154 -17.89 1.51 27.30
N ASN A 155 -18.18 2.68 27.85
CA ASN A 155 -17.40 3.89 27.60
C ASN A 155 -16.49 4.18 28.79
N SER A 156 -15.19 3.97 28.61
CA SER A 156 -14.18 4.14 29.66
C SER A 156 -14.01 5.58 30.14
N ASN A 157 -14.26 6.56 29.27
CA ASN A 157 -14.04 7.97 29.60
C ASN A 157 -15.12 8.49 30.56
N TYR A 158 -16.38 8.11 30.32
CA TYR A 158 -17.52 8.54 31.14
C TYR A 158 -17.90 7.52 32.22
N LYS A 159 -17.31 6.31 32.21
CA LYS A 159 -17.63 5.20 33.10
C LYS A 159 -19.12 4.82 33.07
N VAL A 160 -19.66 4.68 31.86
CA VAL A 160 -21.09 4.40 31.60
C VAL A 160 -21.26 3.28 30.58
N TYR A 161 -22.40 2.61 30.65
CA TYR A 161 -22.88 1.67 29.64
C TYR A 161 -23.73 2.41 28.61
N MET A 162 -23.53 2.08 27.33
CA MET A 162 -24.26 2.62 26.19
C MET A 162 -25.00 1.48 25.49
N VAL A 163 -26.33 1.53 25.47
CA VAL A 163 -27.20 0.50 24.89
C VAL A 163 -27.88 1.05 23.65
N LEU A 164 -27.78 0.37 22.50
CA LEU A 164 -28.47 0.80 21.29
C LEU A 164 -29.99 0.84 21.54
N ARG A 165 -30.66 1.95 21.20
CA ARG A 165 -32.10 2.11 21.43
C ARG A 165 -32.92 1.22 20.49
N HIS A 166 -33.07 -0.06 20.80
CA HIS A 166 -33.74 -1.04 19.95
C HIS A 166 -34.65 -1.94 20.80
N PRO A 167 -35.89 -2.27 20.38
CA PRO A 167 -36.88 -2.96 21.21
C PRO A 167 -36.40 -4.33 21.71
N LYS A 168 -35.76 -5.14 20.83
CA LYS A 168 -35.17 -6.43 21.25
C LYS A 168 -34.05 -6.26 22.28
N LEU A 169 -33.21 -5.24 22.11
CA LEU A 169 -32.06 -5.01 22.99
C LEU A 169 -32.51 -4.43 24.33
N LYS A 170 -33.58 -3.63 24.34
CA LYS A 170 -34.25 -3.16 25.56
C LYS A 170 -34.66 -4.35 26.43
N GLN A 171 -35.42 -5.29 25.84
CA GLN A 171 -35.90 -6.47 26.56
C GLN A 171 -34.75 -7.31 27.10
N GLU A 172 -33.73 -7.57 26.28
CA GLU A 172 -32.55 -8.35 26.70
C GLU A 172 -31.78 -7.68 27.86
N VAL A 173 -31.58 -6.37 27.81
CA VAL A 173 -30.86 -5.64 28.86
C VAL A 173 -31.70 -5.51 30.14
N GLU A 174 -33.00 -5.26 30.02
CA GLU A 174 -33.91 -5.16 31.18
C GLU A 174 -34.04 -6.49 31.93
N VAL A 175 -34.00 -7.62 31.21
CA VAL A 175 -33.94 -8.97 31.80
C VAL A 175 -32.64 -9.17 32.59
N ILE A 176 -31.50 -8.78 32.02
CA ILE A 176 -30.18 -8.89 32.69
C ILE A 176 -30.09 -7.98 33.92
N LEU A 177 -30.70 -6.79 33.86
CA LEU A 177 -30.70 -5.84 34.98
C LEU A 177 -31.74 -6.19 36.05
N GLY A 178 -32.69 -7.09 35.76
CA GLY A 178 -33.77 -7.46 36.68
C GLY A 178 -34.75 -6.31 36.94
N THR A 179 -34.86 -5.35 36.00
CA THR A 179 -35.70 -4.15 36.14
C THR A 179 -36.55 -3.93 34.90
N VAL A 180 -37.87 -4.02 35.05
CA VAL A 180 -38.83 -3.73 33.99
C VAL A 180 -39.91 -2.79 34.54
N PRO A 181 -40.16 -1.61 33.96
CA PRO A 181 -39.44 -0.95 32.86
C PRO A 181 -38.25 -0.10 33.37
N PHE A 182 -37.10 -0.12 32.67
CA PHE A 182 -35.92 0.71 33.00
C PHE A 182 -35.56 1.72 31.90
N PHE A 183 -35.70 1.36 30.62
CA PHE A 183 -35.49 2.28 29.50
C PHE A 183 -36.81 2.88 29.00
N PRO A 184 -36.80 4.12 28.48
CA PRO A 184 -37.96 4.70 27.81
C PRO A 184 -38.31 3.96 26.52
N GLU A 185 -39.48 4.24 25.94
CA GLU A 185 -39.92 3.69 24.64
C GLU A 185 -39.48 4.55 23.44
N ASP A 186 -38.35 5.24 23.55
CA ASP A 186 -37.80 6.13 22.53
C ASP A 186 -36.77 5.42 21.62
N TYR A 187 -37.23 4.44 20.86
CA TYR A 187 -36.37 3.62 19.99
C TYR A 187 -35.67 4.43 18.88
N TYR A 188 -34.44 4.03 18.54
CA TYR A 188 -33.66 4.58 17.43
C TYR A 188 -34.12 3.96 16.10
N SER A 189 -34.85 4.72 15.30
CA SER A 189 -35.10 4.39 13.89
C SER A 189 -33.86 4.72 13.04
N LYS A 190 -33.45 3.78 12.17
CA LYS A 190 -32.39 4.03 11.16
C LYS A 190 -32.81 5.07 10.11
N GLU A 191 -34.10 5.31 9.99
CA GLU A 191 -34.69 6.39 9.24
C GLU A 191 -35.18 7.42 10.25
N VAL A 192 -34.30 8.36 10.57
CA VAL A 192 -34.77 9.61 11.16
C VAL A 192 -35.40 10.36 10.01
N THR A 193 -36.72 10.32 9.95
CA THR A 193 -37.52 11.16 9.07
C THR A 193 -37.43 12.58 9.61
N PHE A 194 -36.57 13.44 9.05
CA PHE A 194 -36.43 14.84 9.50
C PHE A 194 -37.51 15.71 8.86
N LYS A 195 -38.77 15.25 8.97
CA LYS A 195 -39.92 15.83 8.28
C LYS A 195 -40.12 17.28 8.76
N GLY A 196 -39.76 18.24 7.91
CA GLY A 196 -39.91 19.67 8.17
C GLY A 196 -38.61 20.45 8.35
N GLU A 197 -37.47 19.78 8.55
CA GLU A 197 -36.16 20.44 8.62
C GLU A 197 -35.70 20.90 7.23
N ARG A 198 -35.13 22.11 7.16
CA ARG A 198 -34.71 22.73 5.91
C ARG A 198 -33.21 22.96 5.87
N ILE A 199 -32.55 22.43 4.85
CA ILE A 199 -31.20 22.83 4.48
C ILE A 199 -31.35 23.99 3.50
N VAL A 200 -30.77 25.14 3.83
CA VAL A 200 -30.81 26.32 2.95
C VAL A 200 -29.49 26.41 2.19
N ILE A 201 -29.57 26.53 0.88
CA ILE A 201 -28.41 26.70 0.01
C ILE A 201 -28.44 28.10 -0.58
N SER A 202 -27.37 28.87 -0.37
CA SER A 202 -27.22 30.24 -0.81
C SER A 202 -25.94 30.40 -1.66
N PRO A 203 -25.89 31.38 -2.58
CA PRO A 203 -24.67 31.67 -3.33
C PRO A 203 -23.61 32.27 -2.39
N HIS A 204 -22.34 31.88 -2.56
CA HIS A 204 -21.24 32.57 -1.88
C HIS A 204 -20.97 33.91 -2.60
N PRO A 205 -20.97 35.05 -1.88
CA PRO A 205 -20.90 36.38 -2.50
C PRO A 205 -19.53 36.73 -3.08
N GLU A 206 -18.44 36.23 -2.48
CA GLU A 206 -17.07 36.60 -2.87
C GLU A 206 -16.43 35.60 -3.86
N ASP A 207 -16.93 34.37 -3.90
CA ASP A 207 -16.32 33.29 -4.69
C ASP A 207 -17.42 32.40 -5.27
N LEU A 208 -17.73 32.63 -6.55
CA LEU A 208 -18.77 31.91 -7.30
C LEU A 208 -18.49 30.41 -7.45
N ALA A 209 -17.27 29.94 -7.13
CA ALA A 209 -16.95 28.52 -7.13
C ALA A 209 -17.56 27.76 -5.94
N TRP A 210 -18.09 28.47 -4.93
CA TRP A 210 -18.64 27.87 -3.72
C TRP A 210 -20.11 28.23 -3.53
N MET A 211 -20.86 27.32 -2.92
CA MET A 211 -22.19 27.55 -2.39
C MET A 211 -22.16 27.39 -0.87
N GLU A 212 -22.90 28.26 -0.19
CA GLU A 212 -23.08 28.24 1.26
C GLU A 212 -24.25 27.32 1.59
N VAL A 213 -23.99 26.32 2.43
CA VAL A 213 -24.97 25.32 2.85
C VAL A 213 -25.19 25.46 4.35
N TYR A 214 -26.37 25.96 4.70
CA TYR A 214 -26.83 26.14 6.07
C TYR A 214 -27.57 24.89 6.51
N VAL A 215 -27.08 24.31 7.60
CA VAL A 215 -27.53 23.02 8.10
C VAL A 215 -28.11 23.22 9.49
N PRO A 216 -29.31 22.68 9.78
CA PRO A 216 -29.86 22.69 11.11
C PRO A 216 -28.87 22.14 12.15
N ALA A 217 -29.04 22.53 13.42
CA ALA A 217 -28.15 22.16 14.53
C ALA A 217 -28.19 20.66 14.92
N LEU A 218 -28.54 19.78 13.98
CA LEU A 218 -28.63 18.35 14.16
C LEU A 218 -27.30 17.67 13.81
N VAL A 219 -26.72 16.98 14.79
CA VAL A 219 -25.43 16.29 14.67
C VAL A 219 -25.42 15.33 13.47
N VAL A 220 -26.52 14.61 13.24
CA VAL A 220 -26.62 13.64 12.14
C VAL A 220 -26.56 14.31 10.77
N LEU A 221 -27.24 15.46 10.58
CA LEU A 221 -27.21 16.20 9.32
C LEU A 221 -25.84 16.83 9.07
N LYS A 222 -25.22 17.40 10.13
CA LYS A 222 -23.84 17.91 10.08
C LYS A 222 -22.86 16.82 9.67
N GLU A 223 -22.95 15.63 10.26
CA GLU A 223 -22.11 14.48 9.90
C GLU A 223 -22.34 13.99 8.47
N LYS A 224 -23.58 14.07 7.96
CA LYS A 224 -23.86 13.77 6.54
C LYS A 224 -23.21 14.79 5.60
N ILE A 225 -23.31 16.08 5.90
CA ILE A 225 -22.69 17.13 5.08
C ILE A 225 -21.17 17.09 5.13
N LYS A 226 -20.57 16.81 6.29
CA LYS A 226 -19.10 16.59 6.39
C LYS A 226 -18.57 15.45 5.52
N ARG A 227 -19.45 14.55 5.03
CA ARG A 227 -19.09 13.44 4.11
C ARG A 227 -19.18 13.83 2.64
N PHE A 228 -19.42 15.10 2.30
CA PHE A 228 -19.28 15.59 0.94
C PHE A 228 -17.84 16.03 0.64
N SER A 229 -17.38 15.75 -0.58
CA SER A 229 -16.01 16.04 -0.98
C SER A 229 -15.74 17.54 -0.91
N MET A 230 -14.57 17.92 -0.39
CA MET A 230 -14.09 19.30 -0.38
C MET A 230 -14.93 20.29 0.45
N VAL A 231 -15.76 19.79 1.37
CA VAL A 231 -16.51 20.61 2.32
C VAL A 231 -15.56 21.37 3.23
N ARG A 232 -15.84 22.66 3.42
CA ARG A 232 -15.17 23.50 4.42
C ARG A 232 -16.19 24.05 5.39
N TYR A 233 -15.81 24.24 6.64
CA TYR A 233 -16.65 24.94 7.59
C TYR A 233 -16.17 26.38 7.70
N SER A 234 -17.08 27.33 7.50
CA SER A 234 -16.81 28.74 7.74
C SER A 234 -17.27 29.09 9.16
N THR A 235 -16.32 29.40 10.04
CA THR A 235 -16.62 29.85 11.40
C THR A 235 -17.27 31.23 11.42
N THR A 236 -16.91 32.10 10.48
CA THR A 236 -17.44 33.47 10.38
C THR A 236 -18.91 33.50 9.96
N LYS A 237 -19.29 32.65 8.99
CA LYS A 237 -20.66 32.57 8.46
C LYS A 237 -21.50 31.44 9.08
N ASN A 238 -20.87 30.63 9.94
CA ASN A 238 -21.47 29.48 10.61
C ASN A 238 -22.16 28.49 9.63
N CYS A 239 -21.55 28.27 8.47
CA CYS A 239 -22.11 27.45 7.39
C CYS A 239 -21.05 26.52 6.77
N TYR A 240 -21.51 25.53 5.99
CA TYR A 240 -20.64 24.67 5.22
C TYR A 240 -20.49 25.20 3.80
N LEU A 241 -19.26 25.32 3.32
CA LEU A 241 -18.95 25.69 1.94
C LEU A 241 -18.76 24.41 1.11
N LEU A 242 -19.55 24.29 0.05
CA LEU A 242 -19.44 23.20 -0.93
C LEU A 242 -19.15 23.76 -2.32
N PRO A 243 -18.46 23.02 -3.21
CA PRO A 243 -18.28 23.46 -4.59
C PRO A 243 -19.61 23.65 -5.32
N ALA A 244 -19.77 24.78 -6.00
CA ALA A 244 -20.95 25.13 -6.78
C ALA A 244 -20.97 24.40 -8.15
N ALA A 245 -20.99 23.07 -8.10
CA ALA A 245 -21.00 22.19 -9.27
C ALA A 245 -22.30 21.35 -9.31
N PRO A 246 -22.87 21.08 -10.51
CA PRO A 246 -24.12 20.31 -10.63
C PRO A 246 -24.07 18.94 -9.94
N THR A 247 -22.95 18.22 -10.09
CA THR A 247 -22.75 16.90 -9.49
C THR A 247 -22.78 16.91 -7.96
N VAL A 248 -22.30 18.00 -7.34
CA VAL A 248 -22.30 18.15 -5.87
C VAL A 248 -23.71 18.45 -5.38
N TYR A 249 -24.44 19.30 -6.11
CA TYR A 249 -25.83 19.63 -5.81
C TYR A 249 -26.77 18.42 -5.99
N GLU A 250 -26.65 17.67 -7.08
CA GLU A 250 -27.36 16.40 -7.30
C GLU A 250 -27.02 15.38 -6.20
N GLY A 251 -25.74 15.32 -5.81
CA GLY A 251 -25.29 14.51 -4.70
C GLY A 251 -25.97 14.88 -3.38
N LEU A 252 -26.15 16.18 -3.09
CA LEU A 252 -26.86 16.65 -1.90
C LEU A 252 -28.32 16.20 -1.91
N LEU A 253 -29.02 16.39 -3.03
CA LEU A 253 -30.40 15.94 -3.18
C LEU A 253 -30.52 14.45 -2.90
N LEU A 254 -29.74 13.62 -3.59
CA LEU A 254 -29.78 12.16 -3.46
C LEU A 254 -29.46 11.67 -2.03
N HIS A 255 -28.55 12.35 -1.31
CA HIS A 255 -28.13 11.91 0.02
C HIS A 255 -29.14 12.27 1.13
N PHE A 256 -29.95 13.31 0.92
CA PHE A 256 -30.90 13.83 1.89
C PHE A 256 -32.36 13.49 1.55
N GLU A 257 -32.66 13.11 0.30
CA GLU A 257 -33.97 12.63 -0.15
C GLU A 257 -34.52 11.46 0.69
N PRO A 258 -33.74 10.39 1.01
CA PRO A 258 -34.22 9.32 1.89
C PRO A 258 -34.48 9.76 3.34
N SER A 259 -34.04 10.97 3.72
CA SER A 259 -34.17 11.50 5.08
C SER A 259 -35.32 12.49 5.24
N LEU A 260 -36.10 12.72 4.17
CA LEU A 260 -37.18 13.73 4.07
C LEU A 260 -36.78 15.14 4.54
N VAL A 261 -35.50 15.50 4.37
CA VAL A 261 -35.02 16.87 4.61
C VAL A 261 -35.32 17.70 3.38
N LEU A 262 -35.97 18.85 3.55
CA LEU A 262 -36.25 19.77 2.45
C LEU A 262 -34.99 20.58 2.14
N ILE A 263 -34.59 20.64 0.88
CA ILE A 263 -33.48 21.49 0.42
C ILE A 263 -34.09 22.74 -0.24
N ASP A 264 -33.97 23.88 0.43
CA ASP A 264 -34.35 25.21 -0.08
C ASP A 264 -33.16 25.82 -0.81
N SER A 265 -33.18 25.76 -2.15
CA SER A 265 -32.10 26.26 -3.00
C SER A 265 -32.39 27.68 -3.48
N ARG A 266 -31.61 28.65 -2.97
CA ARG A 266 -31.66 30.07 -3.35
C ARG A 266 -30.58 30.44 -4.37
N LEU A 267 -30.08 29.45 -5.11
CA LEU A 267 -29.04 29.65 -6.11
C LEU A 267 -29.62 30.28 -7.39
N PRO A 268 -28.96 31.30 -7.97
CA PRO A 268 -29.35 31.85 -9.27
C PRO A 268 -29.32 30.80 -10.39
N LYS A 269 -30.16 30.98 -11.41
CA LYS A 269 -30.11 30.12 -12.63
C LYS A 269 -28.72 30.22 -13.27
N GLY A 270 -28.10 29.06 -13.53
CA GLY A 270 -26.75 28.99 -14.14
C GLY A 270 -25.58 29.18 -13.16
N TYR A 271 -25.83 29.29 -11.85
CA TYR A 271 -24.78 29.40 -10.83
C TYR A 271 -23.90 28.14 -10.75
N LEU A 272 -24.52 26.96 -10.91
CA LEU A 272 -23.84 25.68 -10.87
C LEU A 272 -23.06 25.42 -12.17
N LYS A 273 -21.72 25.39 -12.09
CA LYS A 273 -20.86 25.11 -13.26
C LYS A 273 -19.92 23.95 -12.96
N LYS A 274 -19.71 23.05 -13.94
CA LYS A 274 -18.80 21.90 -13.79
C LYS A 274 -17.37 22.32 -13.44
N GLN A 275 -16.92 23.46 -13.94
CA GLN A 275 -15.59 24.03 -13.69
C GLN A 275 -15.34 24.45 -12.23
N HIS A 276 -16.40 24.67 -11.44
CA HIS A 276 -16.29 25.06 -10.03
C HIS A 276 -15.85 23.90 -9.15
N LEU A 277 -15.87 22.66 -9.64
CA LEU A 277 -15.31 21.53 -8.91
C LEU A 277 -13.78 21.69 -8.83
N PRO A 278 -13.21 21.91 -7.64
CA PRO A 278 -11.78 22.14 -7.52
C PRO A 278 -11.00 20.93 -8.02
N ASN A 279 -9.91 21.17 -8.77
CA ASN A 279 -9.05 20.07 -9.19
C ASN A 279 -8.33 19.50 -7.96
N ARG A 280 -8.72 18.29 -7.54
CA ARG A 280 -8.13 17.63 -6.36
C ARG A 280 -6.61 17.50 -6.45
N LYS A 281 -6.08 17.18 -7.63
CA LYS A 281 -4.62 17.09 -7.84
C LYS A 281 -3.97 18.45 -7.56
N GLN A 282 -4.57 19.53 -8.02
CA GLN A 282 -4.08 20.89 -7.77
C GLN A 282 -4.16 21.25 -6.29
N LEU A 283 -5.26 20.94 -5.61
CA LEU A 283 -5.43 21.19 -4.17
C LEU A 283 -4.43 20.38 -3.33
N ASP A 284 -4.27 19.09 -3.63
CA ASP A 284 -3.31 18.22 -2.95
C ASP A 284 -1.87 18.70 -3.15
N LEU A 285 -1.53 19.18 -4.35
CA LEU A 285 -0.22 19.78 -4.63
C LEU A 285 -0.03 21.10 -3.87
N ARG A 286 -1.03 21.98 -3.85
CA ARG A 286 -0.98 23.25 -3.09
C ARG A 286 -0.80 23.00 -1.60
N ASN A 287 -1.57 22.07 -1.02
CA ASN A 287 -1.46 21.67 0.38
C ASN A 287 -0.10 21.02 0.67
N THR A 288 0.42 20.20 -0.25
CA THR A 288 1.74 19.60 -0.11
C THR A 288 2.84 20.66 -0.15
N LYS A 289 2.75 21.63 -1.07
CA LYS A 289 3.67 22.77 -1.18
C LYS A 289 3.66 23.60 0.11
N ALA A 290 2.48 23.95 0.64
CA ALA A 290 2.36 24.65 1.92
C ALA A 290 3.03 23.89 3.08
N ARG A 291 2.70 22.60 3.26
CA ARG A 291 3.29 21.76 4.33
C ARG A 291 4.80 21.58 4.21
N ILE A 292 5.35 21.67 3.00
CA ILE A 292 6.79 21.62 2.75
C ILE A 292 7.43 22.93 3.23
N PHE A 293 6.85 24.08 2.90
CA PHE A 293 7.36 25.37 3.33
C PHE A 293 7.24 25.60 4.84
N ASP A 294 6.18 25.09 5.48
CA ASP A 294 6.02 25.17 6.95
C ASP A 294 7.18 24.48 7.72
N GLN A 295 7.93 23.59 7.07
CA GLN A 295 9.06 22.88 7.68
C GLN A 295 10.40 23.61 7.53
N VAL A 296 10.42 24.78 6.86
CA VAL A 296 11.63 25.44 6.38
C VAL A 296 11.64 26.92 6.80
N PRO A 297 12.71 27.42 7.44
CA PRO A 297 12.86 28.84 7.76
C PRO A 297 12.85 29.71 6.50
N GLU A 298 12.40 30.96 6.62
CA GLU A 298 12.29 31.92 5.48
C GLU A 298 13.55 31.98 4.62
N GLY A 299 14.73 32.04 5.25
CA GLY A 299 16.02 32.10 4.53
C GLY A 299 16.35 30.89 3.65
N ALA A 300 15.68 29.75 3.83
CA ALA A 300 15.87 28.55 3.01
C ALA A 300 14.67 28.19 2.13
N GLN A 301 13.58 28.98 2.19
CA GLN A 301 12.41 28.75 1.34
C GLN A 301 12.74 28.90 -0.14
N ALA A 302 13.68 29.78 -0.51
CA ALA A 302 14.14 29.94 -1.89
C ALA A 302 14.64 28.61 -2.48
N TYR A 303 15.58 27.94 -1.80
CA TYR A 303 16.18 26.68 -2.25
C TYR A 303 15.13 25.56 -2.41
N VAL A 304 14.20 25.50 -1.47
CA VAL A 304 13.13 24.49 -1.49
C VAL A 304 12.09 24.81 -2.54
N SER A 305 11.81 26.09 -2.82
CA SER A 305 10.93 26.51 -3.91
C SER A 305 11.50 26.09 -5.25
N ASP A 306 12.78 26.35 -5.51
CA ASP A 306 13.45 25.95 -6.76
C ASP A 306 13.35 24.44 -6.98
N MET A 307 13.53 23.65 -5.91
CA MET A 307 13.35 22.22 -5.95
C MET A 307 11.91 21.82 -6.30
N VAL A 308 10.93 22.39 -5.61
CA VAL A 308 9.51 22.10 -5.82
C VAL A 308 9.11 22.45 -7.25
N ASP A 309 9.48 23.64 -7.72
CA ASP A 309 9.10 24.16 -9.02
C ASP A 309 9.76 23.34 -10.15
N THR A 310 11.02 22.94 -9.99
CA THR A 310 11.71 22.04 -10.94
C THR A 310 11.05 20.65 -10.99
N VAL A 311 10.72 20.05 -9.83
CA VAL A 311 10.06 18.74 -9.78
C VAL A 311 8.68 18.80 -10.45
N LEU A 312 7.92 19.87 -10.22
CA LEU A 312 6.61 20.08 -10.83
C LEU A 312 6.71 20.34 -12.34
N ALA A 313 7.66 21.17 -12.79
CA ALA A 313 7.89 21.47 -14.20
C ALA A 313 8.25 20.21 -15.00
N LEU A 314 9.03 19.31 -14.40
CA LEU A 314 9.36 18.01 -14.98
C LEU A 314 8.24 16.95 -14.87
N ASN A 315 7.06 17.35 -14.35
CA ASN A 315 5.86 16.52 -14.24
C ASN A 315 6.07 15.22 -13.45
N TYR A 316 6.89 15.27 -12.40
CA TYR A 316 7.04 14.16 -11.48
C TYR A 316 5.78 13.93 -10.62
N SER A 317 5.66 12.74 -10.06
CA SER A 317 4.52 12.39 -9.20
C SER A 317 4.55 13.15 -7.87
N SER A 318 3.38 13.35 -7.24
CA SER A 318 3.28 13.92 -5.89
C SER A 318 4.04 13.12 -4.83
N SER A 319 4.18 11.80 -5.03
CA SER A 319 4.99 10.94 -4.16
C SER A 319 6.49 11.21 -4.29
N THR A 320 6.96 11.49 -5.51
CA THR A 320 8.35 11.88 -5.77
C THR A 320 8.65 13.23 -5.15
N LEU A 321 7.76 14.21 -5.34
CA LEU A 321 7.87 15.53 -4.72
C LEU A 321 8.05 15.42 -3.20
N LYS A 322 7.16 14.68 -2.52
CA LYS A 322 7.27 14.46 -1.07
C LYS A 322 8.59 13.79 -0.68
N THR A 323 8.97 12.71 -1.35
CA THR A 323 10.18 11.96 -1.02
C THR A 323 11.44 12.81 -1.20
N TYR A 324 11.53 13.53 -2.32
CA TYR A 324 12.71 14.31 -2.66
C TYR A 324 12.81 15.55 -1.77
N CYS A 325 11.73 16.32 -1.62
CA CYS A 325 11.74 17.50 -0.75
C CYS A 325 11.98 17.12 0.71
N SER A 326 11.37 16.05 1.25
CA SER A 326 11.65 15.62 2.62
C SER A 326 13.11 15.21 2.82
N SER A 327 13.71 14.53 1.84
CA SER A 327 15.14 14.16 1.87
C SER A 327 16.03 15.41 1.83
N PHE A 328 15.71 16.36 0.96
CA PHE A 328 16.46 17.60 0.82
C PHE A 328 16.35 18.52 2.04
N ILE A 329 15.16 18.65 2.64
CA ILE A 329 14.96 19.41 3.88
C ILE A 329 15.74 18.78 5.04
N GLN A 330 15.78 17.44 5.11
CA GLN A 330 16.60 16.75 6.11
C GLN A 330 18.10 17.04 5.93
N PHE A 331 18.56 17.18 4.68
CA PHE A 331 19.92 17.60 4.37
C PHE A 331 20.17 19.05 4.79
N LEU A 332 19.30 19.99 4.38
CA LEU A 332 19.41 21.40 4.78
C LEU A 332 19.47 21.57 6.29
N ARG A 333 18.61 20.86 7.03
CA ARG A 333 18.57 20.93 8.50
C ARG A 333 19.89 20.52 9.15
N GLN A 334 20.62 19.57 8.57
CA GLN A 334 21.91 19.10 9.10
C GLN A 334 23.08 20.04 8.77
N HIS A 335 22.86 20.98 7.85
CA HIS A 335 23.81 22.03 7.45
C HIS A 335 23.30 23.43 7.85
N ASP A 336 22.44 23.52 8.87
CA ASP A 336 21.90 24.78 9.41
C ASP A 336 21.23 25.67 8.35
N PHE A 337 20.59 25.05 7.36
CA PHE A 337 19.90 25.74 6.27
C PHE A 337 20.81 26.68 5.45
N ARG A 338 22.13 26.44 5.44
CA ARG A 338 23.09 27.14 4.58
C ARG A 338 22.75 26.97 3.10
N ASN A 339 23.25 27.91 2.28
CA ASN A 339 23.09 27.86 0.83
C ASN A 339 23.68 26.54 0.29
N PRO A 340 22.90 25.70 -0.40
CA PRO A 340 23.36 24.43 -0.96
C PRO A 340 24.56 24.54 -1.89
N SER A 341 24.71 25.69 -2.57
CA SER A 341 25.83 25.98 -3.47
C SER A 341 27.17 26.09 -2.75
N ASP A 342 27.14 26.47 -1.46
CA ASP A 342 28.34 26.62 -0.63
C ASP A 342 28.76 25.30 0.05
N ILE A 343 27.92 24.27 -0.01
CA ILE A 343 28.18 22.98 0.61
C ILE A 343 29.07 22.14 -0.30
N SER A 344 30.27 21.84 0.18
CA SER A 344 31.27 21.09 -0.57
C SER A 344 30.93 19.59 -0.69
N GLN A 345 31.45 18.93 -1.73
CA GLN A 345 31.27 17.47 -1.88
C GLN A 345 31.76 16.64 -0.67
N PRO A 346 32.90 16.96 -0.01
CA PRO A 346 33.32 16.29 1.22
C PRO A 346 32.29 16.41 2.36
N GLU A 347 31.64 17.57 2.51
CA GLU A 347 30.58 17.76 3.49
C GLU A 347 29.35 16.88 3.19
N ILE A 348 28.96 16.78 1.92
CA ILE A 348 27.86 15.89 1.49
C ILE A 348 28.21 14.42 1.80
N LYS A 349 29.45 13.99 1.55
CA LYS A 349 29.91 12.63 1.89
C LYS A 349 29.87 12.38 3.39
N ARG A 350 30.33 13.34 4.21
CA ARG A 350 30.28 13.26 5.68
C ARG A 350 28.84 13.18 6.20
N TYR A 351 27.94 13.97 5.61
CA TYR A 351 26.52 13.90 5.92
C TYR A 351 25.96 12.49 5.67
N LEU A 352 26.17 11.96 4.47
CA LEU A 352 25.65 10.64 4.10
C LEU A 352 26.32 9.52 4.92
N GLY A 353 27.59 9.65 5.28
CA GLY A 353 28.28 8.77 6.23
C GLY A 353 27.59 8.75 7.59
N SER A 354 27.33 9.92 8.18
CA SER A 354 26.65 10.00 9.49
C SER A 354 25.23 9.43 9.48
N LEU A 355 24.52 9.51 8.36
CA LEU A 355 23.21 8.86 8.21
C LEU A 355 23.33 7.33 8.20
N MET A 356 24.35 6.78 7.56
CA MET A 356 24.58 5.32 7.56
C MET A 356 24.98 4.83 8.95
N GLU A 357 25.82 5.58 9.68
CA GLU A 357 26.17 5.28 11.07
C GLU A 357 24.95 5.24 11.99
N ARG A 358 23.95 6.11 11.76
CA ARG A 358 22.67 6.10 12.47
C ARG A 358 21.72 4.95 12.08
N GLY A 359 22.15 4.02 11.22
CA GLY A 359 21.38 2.85 10.83
C GLY A 359 20.32 3.10 9.75
N LEU A 360 20.49 4.13 8.92
CA LEU A 360 19.55 4.39 7.81
C LEU A 360 19.56 3.23 6.80
N SER A 361 18.37 2.74 6.43
CA SER A 361 18.25 1.65 5.46
C SER A 361 18.87 1.99 4.09
N ALA A 362 19.42 0.99 3.40
CA ALA A 362 19.97 1.16 2.05
C ALA A 362 18.95 1.77 1.06
N SER A 363 17.65 1.47 1.20
CA SER A 363 16.60 2.07 0.37
C SER A 363 16.40 3.56 0.67
N SER A 364 16.38 3.96 1.94
CA SER A 364 16.23 5.35 2.33
C SER A 364 17.47 6.16 1.94
N GLY A 365 18.67 5.60 2.14
CA GLY A 365 19.91 6.19 1.66
C GLY A 365 19.93 6.39 0.14
N HIS A 366 19.42 5.43 -0.63
CA HIS A 366 19.30 5.58 -2.08
C HIS A 366 18.36 6.73 -2.50
N SER A 367 17.20 6.84 -1.85
CA SER A 367 16.27 7.95 -2.08
C SER A 367 16.90 9.30 -1.74
N MET A 368 17.65 9.38 -0.63
CA MET A 368 18.38 10.56 -0.21
C MET A 368 19.43 10.98 -1.26
N VAL A 369 20.29 10.03 -1.67
CA VAL A 369 21.32 10.28 -2.70
C VAL A 369 20.69 10.75 -4.01
N ASN A 370 19.59 10.13 -4.46
CA ASN A 370 18.90 10.54 -5.68
C ASN A 370 18.27 11.94 -5.57
N ALA A 371 17.73 12.30 -4.40
CA ALA A 371 17.20 13.64 -4.16
C ALA A 371 18.29 14.71 -4.22
N LEU A 372 19.46 14.45 -3.62
CA LEU A 372 20.61 15.36 -3.67
C LEU A 372 21.19 15.45 -5.08
N LEU A 373 21.42 14.33 -5.76
CA LEU A 373 21.85 14.32 -7.16
C LEU A 373 20.88 15.09 -8.04
N PHE A 374 19.57 14.89 -7.86
CA PHE A 374 18.55 15.65 -8.57
C PHE A 374 18.68 17.14 -8.31
N TYR A 375 18.84 17.57 -7.06
CA TYR A 375 18.97 18.98 -6.72
C TYR A 375 20.21 19.61 -7.39
N TYR A 376 21.40 19.05 -7.16
CA TYR A 376 22.64 19.61 -7.70
C TYR A 376 22.71 19.56 -9.24
N GLN A 377 22.17 18.50 -9.88
CA GLN A 377 22.23 18.35 -11.34
C GLN A 377 21.10 19.07 -12.08
N ARG A 378 19.88 19.13 -11.52
CA ARG A 378 18.68 19.61 -12.22
C ARG A 378 18.17 20.95 -11.71
N VAL A 379 18.42 21.29 -10.45
CA VAL A 379 18.00 22.56 -9.86
C VAL A 379 19.13 23.57 -9.97
N LEU A 380 20.30 23.26 -9.41
CA LEU A 380 21.48 24.12 -9.50
C LEU A 380 22.24 24.01 -10.83
N CYS A 381 21.89 23.04 -11.68
CA CYS A 381 22.52 22.81 -12.98
C CYS A 381 24.06 22.70 -12.91
N VAL A 382 24.61 22.16 -11.81
CA VAL A 382 26.06 22.00 -11.65
C VAL A 382 26.56 20.98 -12.68
N PRO A 383 27.40 21.40 -13.65
CA PRO A 383 27.85 20.53 -14.72
C PRO A 383 28.69 19.38 -14.15
N ALA A 384 28.42 18.16 -14.62
CA ALA A 384 29.12 16.93 -14.22
C ALA A 384 29.15 16.67 -12.70
N PHE A 385 28.20 17.20 -11.91
CA PHE A 385 28.10 16.85 -10.50
C PHE A 385 27.88 15.34 -10.33
N GLU A 386 28.89 14.65 -9.82
CA GLU A 386 28.86 13.21 -9.61
C GLU A 386 29.18 12.88 -8.15
N LEU A 387 28.23 12.22 -7.49
CA LEU A 387 28.43 11.70 -6.14
C LEU A 387 28.74 10.19 -6.23
N LYS A 388 30.02 9.87 -6.44
CA LYS A 388 30.50 8.48 -6.43
C LYS A 388 30.51 7.94 -5.01
N LEU A 389 29.38 7.41 -4.57
CA LEU A 389 29.28 6.63 -3.34
C LEU A 389 29.17 5.15 -3.68
N PRO A 390 29.95 4.27 -3.02
CA PRO A 390 29.70 2.84 -3.11
C PRO A 390 28.29 2.60 -2.56
N ARG A 391 27.34 2.37 -3.47
CA ARG A 391 25.94 2.18 -3.09
C ARG A 391 25.87 0.98 -2.15
N PRO A 392 25.28 1.11 -0.94
CA PRO A 392 25.11 -0.04 -0.07
C PRO A 392 24.40 -1.15 -0.86
N LYS A 393 24.95 -2.37 -0.84
CA LYS A 393 24.30 -3.50 -1.50
C LYS A 393 22.90 -3.62 -0.93
N LYS A 394 21.88 -3.49 -1.78
CA LYS A 394 20.50 -3.70 -1.35
C LYS A 394 20.35 -5.14 -0.92
N GLU A 395 20.14 -5.36 0.38
CA GLU A 395 19.78 -6.68 0.90
C GLU A 395 18.55 -7.19 0.13
N ARG A 396 18.68 -8.34 -0.53
CA ARG A 396 17.57 -9.02 -1.18
C ARG A 396 16.92 -9.92 -0.15
N LYS A 397 16.03 -9.36 0.67
CA LYS A 397 15.18 -10.18 1.54
C LYS A 397 14.23 -10.98 0.65
N LEU A 398 14.11 -12.28 0.91
CA LEU A 398 13.12 -13.11 0.24
C LEU A 398 11.73 -12.51 0.49
N PRO A 399 10.90 -12.30 -0.54
CA PRO A 399 9.55 -11.79 -0.33
C PRO A 399 8.80 -12.71 0.61
N THR A 400 8.15 -12.15 1.62
CA THR A 400 7.18 -12.89 2.40
C THR A 400 5.99 -13.21 1.49
N VAL A 401 5.62 -14.48 1.41
CA VAL A 401 4.45 -14.98 0.69
C VAL A 401 3.50 -15.61 1.70
N LEU A 402 2.21 -15.31 1.53
CA LEU A 402 1.13 -15.96 2.26
C LEU A 402 0.71 -17.22 1.53
N THR A 403 0.46 -18.31 2.26
CA THR A 403 -0.11 -19.55 1.72
C THR A 403 -1.59 -19.34 1.34
N MET A 404 -2.17 -20.26 0.57
CA MET A 404 -3.59 -20.22 0.22
C MET A 404 -4.48 -20.21 1.47
N ASP A 405 -4.18 -21.02 2.49
CA ASP A 405 -4.93 -21.06 3.75
C ASP A 405 -4.83 -19.76 4.55
N GLU A 406 -3.65 -19.13 4.57
CA GLU A 406 -3.46 -17.84 5.20
C GLU A 406 -4.29 -16.76 4.50
N CYS A 407 -4.31 -16.75 3.16
CA CYS A 407 -5.16 -15.86 2.37
C CYS A 407 -6.65 -16.10 2.68
N LEU A 408 -7.11 -17.36 2.73
CA LEU A 408 -8.50 -17.69 3.06
C LEU A 408 -8.88 -17.18 4.45
N ARG A 409 -8.04 -17.40 5.46
CA ARG A 409 -8.27 -16.87 6.82
C ARG A 409 -8.40 -15.35 6.84
N ILE A 410 -7.56 -14.64 6.08
CA ILE A 410 -7.65 -13.18 5.94
C ILE A 410 -9.01 -12.77 5.33
N PHE A 411 -9.49 -13.45 4.30
CA PHE A 411 -10.76 -13.09 3.66
C PHE A 411 -11.98 -13.43 4.53
N GLN A 412 -11.91 -14.49 5.33
CA GLN A 412 -13.00 -14.92 6.21
C GLN A 412 -13.26 -13.94 7.36
N VAL A 413 -12.23 -13.36 7.97
CA VAL A 413 -12.36 -12.46 9.13
C VAL A 413 -12.82 -11.03 8.78
N VAL A 414 -12.96 -10.71 7.50
CA VAL A 414 -13.36 -9.38 7.03
C VAL A 414 -14.86 -9.35 6.78
N ASP A 415 -15.64 -8.81 7.72
CA ASP A 415 -17.10 -8.82 7.62
C ASP A 415 -17.64 -7.81 6.59
N ASN A 416 -16.98 -6.67 6.44
CA ASN A 416 -17.45 -5.61 5.55
C ASN A 416 -17.30 -6.05 4.08
N PRO A 417 -18.40 -6.10 3.29
CA PRO A 417 -18.37 -6.60 1.92
C PRO A 417 -17.45 -5.78 1.01
N LYS A 418 -17.38 -4.45 1.20
CA LYS A 418 -16.46 -3.56 0.47
C LYS A 418 -15.01 -3.98 0.71
N HIS A 419 -14.64 -4.13 1.98
CA HIS A 419 -13.27 -4.45 2.39
C HIS A 419 -12.86 -5.85 1.94
N LYS A 420 -13.77 -6.82 2.07
CA LYS A 420 -13.54 -8.20 1.62
C LYS A 420 -13.29 -8.24 0.12
N LEU A 421 -14.16 -7.61 -0.67
CA LEU A 421 -14.06 -7.58 -2.12
C LEU A 421 -12.78 -6.89 -2.60
N LEU A 422 -12.35 -5.85 -1.90
CA LEU A 422 -11.10 -5.14 -2.18
C LEU A 422 -9.88 -6.05 -2.06
N LEU A 423 -9.80 -6.83 -0.97
CA LEU A 423 -8.70 -7.78 -0.76
C LEU A 423 -8.79 -8.96 -1.75
N LEU A 424 -10.01 -9.45 -2.04
CA LEU A 424 -10.24 -10.52 -3.00
C LEU A 424 -9.80 -10.14 -4.41
N ILE A 425 -10.13 -8.93 -4.89
CA ILE A 425 -9.65 -8.43 -6.18
C ILE A 425 -8.13 -8.25 -6.18
N GLY A 426 -7.58 -7.73 -5.07
CA GLY A 426 -6.13 -7.55 -4.93
C GLY A 426 -5.34 -8.86 -5.06
N TYR A 427 -5.87 -9.94 -4.48
CA TYR A 427 -5.31 -11.29 -4.62
C TYR A 427 -5.67 -11.90 -5.98
N GLY A 428 -6.95 -12.07 -6.31
CA GLY A 428 -7.41 -12.84 -7.46
C GLY A 428 -7.06 -12.25 -8.83
N ALA A 429 -6.86 -10.94 -8.94
CA ALA A 429 -6.42 -10.28 -10.18
C ALA A 429 -4.99 -9.71 -10.09
N GLY A 430 -4.30 -9.90 -8.95
CA GLY A 430 -2.92 -9.44 -8.75
C GLY A 430 -2.72 -7.93 -8.86
N LEU A 431 -3.73 -7.11 -8.55
CA LEU A 431 -3.69 -5.66 -8.75
C LEU A 431 -2.81 -4.94 -7.73
N ARG A 432 -2.17 -3.82 -8.13
CA ARG A 432 -1.50 -2.91 -7.18
C ARG A 432 -2.55 -2.15 -6.38
N VAL A 433 -2.24 -1.74 -5.15
CA VAL A 433 -3.16 -0.95 -4.31
C VAL A 433 -3.70 0.30 -5.03
N SER A 434 -2.86 1.01 -5.79
CA SER A 434 -3.27 2.17 -6.59
C SER A 434 -4.21 1.82 -7.74
N GLU A 435 -4.07 0.62 -8.31
CA GLU A 435 -4.92 0.11 -9.39
C GLU A 435 -6.27 -0.33 -8.83
N ILE A 436 -6.28 -0.98 -7.65
CA ILE A 436 -7.51 -1.40 -6.97
C ILE A 436 -8.37 -0.18 -6.64
N VAL A 437 -7.80 0.85 -6.00
CA VAL A 437 -8.58 2.04 -5.61
C VAL A 437 -9.00 2.89 -6.81
N GLY A 438 -8.24 2.85 -7.90
CA GLY A 438 -8.55 3.57 -9.13
C GLY A 438 -9.54 2.86 -10.06
N LEU A 439 -9.95 1.63 -9.73
CA LEU A 439 -10.77 0.79 -10.59
C LEU A 439 -12.18 1.36 -10.75
N GLN A 440 -12.66 1.46 -11.99
CA GLN A 440 -14.00 1.95 -12.32
C GLN A 440 -14.87 0.82 -12.88
N TRP A 441 -16.19 0.94 -12.75
CA TRP A 441 -17.10 -0.11 -13.23
C TRP A 441 -16.99 -0.35 -14.73
N ARG A 442 -16.75 0.71 -15.50
CA ARG A 442 -16.50 0.65 -16.95
C ARG A 442 -15.22 -0.09 -17.35
N ASP A 443 -14.32 -0.32 -16.39
CA ASP A 443 -13.07 -1.01 -16.63
C ASP A 443 -13.21 -2.54 -16.42
N ILE A 444 -14.33 -3.00 -15.86
CA ILE A 444 -14.63 -4.42 -15.66
C ILE A 444 -15.49 -4.91 -16.83
N LEU A 445 -14.94 -5.84 -17.62
CA LEU A 445 -15.63 -6.51 -18.72
C LEU A 445 -16.13 -7.86 -18.22
N PHE A 446 -17.39 -7.89 -17.77
CA PHE A 446 -17.99 -9.08 -17.17
C PHE A 446 -18.11 -10.23 -18.17
N ASP A 447 -18.56 -9.97 -19.40
CA ASP A 447 -18.74 -11.00 -20.43
C ASP A 447 -17.41 -11.69 -20.78
N GLU A 448 -16.34 -10.91 -20.91
CA GLU A 448 -15.00 -11.42 -21.24
C GLU A 448 -14.22 -11.95 -20.03
N HIS A 449 -14.72 -11.78 -18.81
CA HIS A 449 -13.99 -12.07 -17.57
C HIS A 449 -12.62 -11.41 -17.52
N LYS A 450 -12.57 -10.11 -17.85
CA LYS A 450 -11.34 -9.31 -17.85
C LYS A 450 -11.53 -7.97 -17.15
N ILE A 451 -10.43 -7.43 -16.66
CA ILE A 451 -10.35 -6.07 -16.13
C ILE A 451 -9.32 -5.28 -16.94
N HIS A 452 -9.74 -4.12 -17.45
CA HIS A 452 -8.89 -3.19 -18.16
C HIS A 452 -8.22 -2.21 -17.18
N ILE A 453 -6.93 -2.39 -16.93
CA ILE A 453 -6.16 -1.51 -16.04
C ILE A 453 -5.54 -0.37 -16.86
N LYS A 454 -6.11 0.83 -16.70
CA LYS A 454 -5.63 2.07 -17.32
C LYS A 454 -4.51 2.71 -16.52
N ASN A 455 -3.61 3.43 -17.20
CA ASN A 455 -2.54 4.22 -16.59
C ASN A 455 -1.66 3.43 -15.62
N ALA A 456 -1.36 2.16 -15.92
CA ALA A 456 -0.47 1.39 -15.06
C ALA A 456 0.96 1.97 -15.06
N LYS A 457 1.83 1.44 -14.20
CA LYS A 457 3.21 1.94 -14.02
C LYS A 457 3.89 2.20 -15.38
N GLY A 458 4.24 3.46 -15.64
CA GLY A 458 4.80 3.91 -16.93
C GLY A 458 3.76 4.37 -17.96
N LYS A 459 2.52 4.64 -17.55
CA LYS A 459 1.38 5.02 -18.42
C LYS A 459 1.06 3.95 -19.48
N LYS A 460 1.20 2.68 -19.13
CA LYS A 460 0.86 1.56 -20.01
C LYS A 460 -0.43 0.92 -19.54
N ASP A 461 -1.30 0.60 -20.49
CA ASP A 461 -2.54 -0.11 -20.20
C ASP A 461 -2.30 -1.63 -20.29
N ARG A 462 -3.09 -2.41 -19.54
CA ARG A 462 -3.06 -3.87 -19.65
C ARG A 462 -4.40 -4.50 -19.29
N MET A 463 -4.66 -5.65 -19.88
CA MET A 463 -5.78 -6.52 -19.51
C MET A 463 -5.31 -7.53 -18.44
N VAL A 464 -6.11 -7.70 -17.40
CA VAL A 464 -5.90 -8.74 -16.38
C VAL A 464 -7.14 -9.62 -16.28
N MET A 465 -6.98 -10.83 -15.75
CA MET A 465 -8.10 -11.75 -15.52
C MET A 465 -9.05 -11.24 -14.43
N LEU A 466 -10.35 -11.48 -14.63
CA LEU A 466 -11.37 -11.36 -13.58
C LEU A 466 -11.74 -12.78 -13.11
N PRO A 467 -11.47 -13.15 -11.85
CA PRO A 467 -11.87 -14.47 -11.36
C PRO A 467 -13.39 -14.66 -11.37
N TYR A 468 -13.86 -15.78 -11.93
CA TYR A 468 -15.29 -16.14 -11.96
C TYR A 468 -15.93 -16.13 -10.56
N SER A 469 -15.19 -16.57 -9.53
CA SER A 469 -15.66 -16.64 -8.16
C SER A 469 -16.02 -15.28 -7.55
N ILE A 470 -15.46 -14.18 -8.04
CA ILE A 470 -15.73 -12.84 -7.51
C ILE A 470 -16.83 -12.10 -8.26
N VAL A 471 -17.27 -12.60 -9.42
CA VAL A 471 -18.30 -11.95 -10.26
C VAL A 471 -19.59 -11.77 -9.48
N GLY A 472 -20.13 -12.84 -8.87
CA GLY A 472 -21.34 -12.74 -8.05
C GLY A 472 -21.19 -11.81 -6.84
N SER A 473 -19.98 -11.73 -6.25
CA SER A 473 -19.71 -10.77 -5.17
C SER A 473 -19.66 -9.32 -5.66
N LEU A 474 -19.14 -9.08 -6.87
CA LEU A 474 -19.14 -7.77 -7.53
C LEU A 474 -20.55 -7.31 -7.87
N GLU A 475 -21.37 -8.21 -8.41
CA GLU A 475 -22.77 -7.93 -8.73
C GLU A 475 -23.59 -7.65 -7.47
N TYR A 476 -23.45 -8.47 -6.43
CA TYR A 476 -24.10 -8.21 -5.14
C TYR A 476 -23.66 -6.87 -4.54
N TYR A 477 -22.35 -6.56 -4.60
CA TYR A 477 -21.84 -5.27 -4.15
C TYR A 477 -22.40 -4.11 -4.97
N ARG A 478 -22.53 -4.28 -6.29
CA ARG A 478 -23.13 -3.30 -7.21
C ARG A 478 -24.61 -3.05 -6.89
N GLN A 479 -25.35 -4.07 -6.49
CA GLN A 479 -26.74 -3.94 -6.04
C GLN A 479 -26.83 -3.21 -4.69
N LEU A 480 -25.94 -3.53 -3.74
CA LEU A 480 -26.01 -2.98 -2.38
C LEU A 480 -25.58 -1.50 -2.28
N TYR A 481 -24.63 -1.07 -3.12
CA TYR A 481 -24.07 0.29 -3.07
C TYR A 481 -24.42 1.16 -4.30
N GLY A 482 -25.08 0.57 -5.31
CA GLY A 482 -25.40 1.23 -6.57
C GLY A 482 -24.20 1.33 -7.54
N VAL A 483 -24.50 1.69 -8.79
CA VAL A 483 -23.48 1.90 -9.82
C VAL A 483 -23.00 3.34 -9.76
N ARG A 484 -21.76 3.53 -9.34
CA ARG A 484 -21.11 4.84 -9.32
C ARG A 484 -19.95 4.87 -10.31
N GLN A 485 -19.09 5.88 -10.28
CA GLN A 485 -17.93 5.92 -11.18
C GLN A 485 -16.88 4.87 -10.79
N TYR A 486 -16.46 4.87 -9.52
CA TYR A 486 -15.47 3.93 -9.00
C TYR A 486 -16.14 2.68 -8.42
N VAL A 487 -15.45 1.54 -8.52
CA VAL A 487 -15.88 0.29 -7.88
C VAL A 487 -15.82 0.46 -6.37
N PHE A 488 -14.69 0.97 -5.87
CA PHE A 488 -14.49 1.23 -4.44
C PHE A 488 -14.46 2.72 -4.19
N GLU A 489 -15.57 3.25 -3.67
CA GLU A 489 -15.63 4.65 -3.26
C GLU A 489 -15.19 4.86 -1.81
N GLY A 490 -14.50 5.99 -1.61
CA GLY A 490 -14.03 6.49 -0.33
C GLY A 490 -15.14 6.92 0.63
N GLN A 491 -14.76 7.76 1.61
CA GLN A 491 -15.70 8.38 2.54
C GLN A 491 -16.66 9.34 1.83
N PHE A 492 -16.22 9.89 0.70
CA PHE A 492 -16.92 10.88 -0.10
C PHE A 492 -17.42 10.22 -1.41
N ALA A 493 -18.64 10.55 -1.82
CA ALA A 493 -19.24 10.03 -3.06
C ALA A 493 -18.46 10.48 -4.30
N GLY A 494 -18.27 9.60 -5.29
CA GLY A 494 -17.53 9.90 -6.51
C GLY A 494 -16.01 9.93 -6.34
N GLU A 495 -15.48 9.68 -5.14
CA GLU A 495 -14.05 9.65 -4.89
C GLU A 495 -13.52 8.22 -4.76
N PRO A 496 -12.31 7.92 -5.28
CA PRO A 496 -11.70 6.61 -5.09
C PRO A 496 -11.38 6.37 -3.61
N TYR A 497 -11.43 5.12 -3.19
CA TYR A 497 -11.03 4.72 -1.86
C TYR A 497 -9.56 5.06 -1.59
N SER A 498 -9.17 5.36 -0.35
CA SER A 498 -7.78 5.73 -0.05
C SER A 498 -6.88 4.49 0.01
N ALA A 499 -5.72 4.53 -0.66
CA ALA A 499 -4.73 3.47 -0.57
C ALA A 499 -4.24 3.24 0.88
N GLY A 500 -4.19 4.30 1.70
CA GLY A 500 -3.85 4.18 3.12
C GLY A 500 -4.91 3.40 3.90
N SER A 501 -6.18 3.65 3.61
CA SER A 501 -7.31 2.92 4.20
C SER A 501 -7.30 1.44 3.79
N VAL A 502 -6.94 1.13 2.54
CA VAL A 502 -6.74 -0.26 2.10
C VAL A 502 -5.67 -0.97 2.92
N GLN A 503 -4.53 -0.31 3.15
CA GLN A 503 -3.46 -0.88 3.96
C GLN A 503 -3.89 -1.05 5.43
N GLN A 504 -4.74 -0.16 5.95
CA GLN A 504 -5.32 -0.33 7.29
C GLN A 504 -6.23 -1.56 7.35
N VAL A 505 -7.12 -1.72 6.35
CA VAL A 505 -8.00 -2.90 6.24
C VAL A 505 -7.19 -4.19 6.25
N MET A 506 -6.10 -4.25 5.49
CA MET A 506 -5.21 -5.42 5.48
C MET A 506 -4.57 -5.67 6.85
N ARG A 507 -4.07 -4.63 7.52
CA ARG A 507 -3.47 -4.75 8.86
C ARG A 507 -4.47 -5.26 9.90
N ASP A 508 -5.69 -4.74 9.86
CA ASP A 508 -6.76 -5.16 10.78
C ASP A 508 -7.17 -6.61 10.51
N ALA A 509 -7.24 -7.02 9.23
CA ALA A 509 -7.54 -8.39 8.84
C ALA A 509 -6.44 -9.37 9.31
N LEU A 510 -5.16 -9.02 9.16
CA LEU A 510 -4.05 -9.85 9.67
C LEU A 510 -4.11 -10.04 11.18
N LYS A 511 -4.41 -8.96 11.92
CA LYS A 511 -4.57 -9.01 13.38
C LYS A 511 -5.73 -9.91 13.78
N LYS A 512 -6.88 -9.79 13.11
CA LYS A 512 -8.06 -10.64 13.36
C LYS A 512 -7.83 -12.10 12.99
N ALA A 513 -7.09 -12.36 11.90
CA ALA A 513 -6.73 -13.70 11.45
C ALA A 513 -5.63 -14.36 12.30
N LYS A 514 -5.09 -13.65 13.30
CA LYS A 514 -3.99 -14.09 14.18
C LYS A 514 -2.77 -14.56 13.37
N LEU A 515 -2.40 -13.79 12.36
CA LEU A 515 -1.22 -14.06 11.54
C LEU A 515 -0.03 -13.23 12.04
N GLU A 516 1.06 -13.90 12.40
CA GLU A 516 2.30 -13.25 12.87
C GLU A 516 3.12 -12.64 11.72
N LYS A 517 2.92 -13.14 10.49
CA LYS A 517 3.63 -12.66 9.31
C LYS A 517 3.32 -11.19 9.03
N LYS A 518 4.38 -10.40 8.83
CA LYS A 518 4.27 -9.03 8.31
C LYS A 518 3.89 -9.09 6.83
N ALA A 519 2.60 -8.89 6.55
CA ALA A 519 2.05 -8.88 5.21
C ALA A 519 1.34 -7.54 4.90
N THR A 520 1.26 -7.22 3.62
CA THR A 520 0.57 -6.03 3.10
C THR A 520 -0.25 -6.40 1.86
N VAL A 521 -0.97 -5.46 1.27
CA VAL A 521 -1.63 -5.70 -0.03
C VAL A 521 -0.63 -6.07 -1.12
N HIS A 522 0.62 -5.60 -1.03
CA HIS A 522 1.66 -6.03 -1.96
C HIS A 522 2.02 -7.51 -1.77
N THR A 523 1.97 -8.02 -0.54
CA THR A 523 2.16 -9.43 -0.22
C THR A 523 1.08 -10.30 -0.87
N LEU A 524 -0.20 -9.88 -0.85
CA LEU A 524 -1.27 -10.60 -1.55
C LEU A 524 -0.99 -10.74 -3.05
N ARG A 525 -0.47 -9.68 -3.67
CA ARG A 525 -0.06 -9.70 -5.07
C ARG A 525 1.14 -10.62 -5.32
N HIS A 526 2.10 -10.66 -4.40
CA HIS A 526 3.21 -11.61 -4.47
C HIS A 526 2.73 -13.06 -4.31
N SER A 527 1.79 -13.32 -3.39
CA SER A 527 1.15 -14.62 -3.23
C SER A 527 0.42 -15.05 -4.49
N PHE A 528 -0.37 -14.17 -5.10
CA PHE A 528 -1.03 -14.45 -6.37
C PHE A 528 -0.05 -14.91 -7.46
N ALA A 529 1.05 -14.16 -7.63
CA ALA A 529 2.07 -14.49 -8.61
C ALA A 529 2.75 -15.84 -8.32
N THR A 530 3.04 -16.11 -7.04
CA THR A 530 3.68 -17.35 -6.60
C THR A 530 2.74 -18.53 -6.80
N HIS A 531 1.47 -18.41 -6.41
CA HIS A 531 0.48 -19.48 -6.56
C HIS A 531 0.17 -19.79 -8.04
N LEU A 532 0.14 -18.78 -8.93
CA LEU A 532 0.03 -19.03 -10.37
C LEU A 532 1.20 -19.85 -10.89
N LEU A 533 2.41 -19.53 -10.44
CA LEU A 533 3.62 -20.25 -10.82
C LEU A 533 3.64 -21.67 -10.25
N GLU A 534 3.22 -21.86 -9.00
CA GLU A 534 3.09 -23.19 -8.38
C GLU A 534 2.08 -24.08 -9.10
N ASN A 535 1.01 -23.48 -9.65
CA ASN A 535 0.01 -24.14 -10.49
C ASN A 535 0.47 -24.36 -11.95
N GLY A 536 1.74 -24.05 -12.29
CA GLY A 536 2.32 -24.31 -13.60
C GLY A 536 2.07 -23.23 -14.66
N THR A 537 1.60 -22.03 -14.29
CA THR A 537 1.40 -20.93 -15.24
C THR A 537 2.75 -20.40 -15.74
N ASP A 538 2.90 -20.20 -17.04
CA ASP A 538 4.12 -19.64 -17.63
C ASP A 538 4.41 -18.23 -17.06
N ILE A 539 5.66 -18.02 -16.66
CA ILE A 539 6.16 -16.76 -16.11
C ILE A 539 5.93 -15.54 -17.01
N ARG A 540 5.88 -15.73 -18.34
CA ARG A 540 5.58 -14.67 -19.32
C ARG A 540 4.14 -14.17 -19.18
N TYR A 541 3.17 -15.07 -18.99
CA TYR A 541 1.78 -14.67 -18.74
C TYR A 541 1.66 -13.98 -17.37
N ILE A 542 2.33 -14.48 -16.34
CA ILE A 542 2.38 -13.84 -15.02
C ILE A 542 2.98 -12.43 -15.13
N GLN A 543 4.07 -12.25 -15.90
CA GLN A 543 4.68 -10.95 -16.14
C GLN A 543 3.70 -9.97 -16.81
N GLN A 544 2.93 -10.45 -17.79
CA GLN A 544 1.92 -9.65 -18.50
C GLN A 544 0.79 -9.22 -17.56
N PHE A 545 0.21 -10.15 -16.78
CA PHE A 545 -0.85 -9.85 -15.82
C PHE A 545 -0.42 -8.85 -14.74
N LEU A 546 0.82 -8.99 -14.24
CA LEU A 546 1.36 -8.07 -13.24
C LEU A 546 1.82 -6.74 -13.88
N GLY A 547 1.97 -6.64 -15.19
CA GLY A 547 2.48 -5.43 -15.84
C GLY A 547 3.89 -5.11 -15.37
N HIS A 548 4.77 -6.11 -15.42
CA HIS A 548 6.18 -6.00 -15.10
C HIS A 548 6.98 -5.67 -16.37
N SER A 549 7.72 -4.56 -16.35
CA SER A 549 8.54 -4.14 -17.51
C SER A 549 9.77 -5.01 -17.73
N SER A 550 10.20 -5.77 -16.73
CA SER A 550 11.34 -6.67 -16.81
C SER A 550 11.00 -8.00 -16.16
N ILE A 551 11.36 -9.08 -16.85
CA ILE A 551 11.20 -10.45 -16.34
C ILE A 551 11.95 -10.66 -15.02
N LYS A 552 13.07 -9.95 -14.80
CA LYS A 552 13.85 -9.99 -13.54
C LYS A 552 12.99 -9.73 -12.30
N THR A 553 11.92 -8.93 -12.43
CA THR A 553 11.00 -8.66 -11.32
C THR A 553 10.01 -9.79 -11.06
N THR A 554 9.73 -10.61 -12.08
CA THR A 554 8.89 -11.81 -11.99
C THR A 554 9.69 -13.04 -11.58
N THR A 555 10.97 -13.13 -11.96
CA THR A 555 11.89 -14.20 -11.52
C THR A 555 12.08 -14.23 -10.00
N ILE A 556 11.78 -13.15 -9.28
CA ILE A 556 11.80 -13.16 -7.82
C ILE A 556 10.85 -14.24 -7.25
N TYR A 557 9.76 -14.56 -7.95
CA TYR A 557 8.79 -15.57 -7.53
C TYR A 557 9.27 -17.01 -7.76
N THR A 558 10.19 -17.26 -8.70
CA THR A 558 10.68 -18.62 -9.00
C THR A 558 11.53 -19.19 -7.87
N HIS A 559 12.11 -18.33 -7.03
CA HIS A 559 12.87 -18.77 -5.86
C HIS A 559 11.99 -19.20 -4.68
N LEU A 560 10.68 -18.95 -4.75
CA LEU A 560 9.74 -19.18 -3.64
C LEU A 560 8.90 -20.45 -3.82
N THR A 561 8.81 -20.99 -5.04
CA THR A 561 7.98 -22.16 -5.34
C THR A 561 8.60 -23.43 -4.78
N LYS A 562 7.93 -24.03 -3.80
CA LYS A 562 8.33 -25.31 -3.19
C LYS A 562 8.28 -26.47 -4.18
N THR A 563 7.35 -26.44 -5.13
CA THR A 563 7.15 -27.51 -6.13
C THR A 563 8.38 -27.81 -7.01
N ALA A 564 9.28 -26.85 -7.22
CA ALA A 564 10.55 -27.13 -7.88
C ALA A 564 11.54 -27.82 -6.93
N PHE A 565 11.61 -27.38 -5.67
CA PHE A 565 12.50 -27.95 -4.65
C PHE A 565 12.06 -29.35 -4.19
N ASP A 566 10.76 -29.58 -3.99
CA ASP A 566 10.22 -30.87 -3.54
C ASP A 566 10.37 -31.97 -4.63
N LYS A 567 10.47 -31.58 -5.90
CA LYS A 567 10.78 -32.49 -7.02
C LYS A 567 12.28 -32.73 -7.19
N ILE A 568 13.13 -31.90 -6.58
CA ILE A 568 14.58 -32.06 -6.60
C ILE A 568 14.96 -32.88 -5.37
N VAL A 569 15.00 -34.20 -5.55
CA VAL A 569 15.51 -35.12 -4.52
C VAL A 569 16.99 -34.84 -4.31
N SER A 570 17.41 -34.69 -3.05
CA SER A 570 18.82 -34.53 -2.71
C SER A 570 19.63 -35.72 -3.27
N PRO A 571 20.81 -35.49 -3.87
CA PRO A 571 21.68 -36.58 -4.28
C PRO A 571 21.98 -37.57 -3.15
N LEU A 572 22.05 -37.09 -1.91
CA LEU A 572 22.28 -37.92 -0.72
C LEU A 572 21.07 -38.83 -0.43
N ASP A 573 19.85 -38.28 -0.48
CA ASP A 573 18.62 -39.04 -0.24
C ASP A 573 18.40 -40.09 -1.36
N ARG A 574 18.78 -39.74 -2.59
CA ARG A 574 18.78 -40.66 -3.73
C ARG A 574 19.77 -41.82 -3.54
N MET A 575 20.94 -41.57 -2.96
CA MET A 575 21.92 -42.61 -2.64
C MET A 575 21.43 -43.55 -1.52
N VAL A 576 20.71 -43.02 -0.53
CA VAL A 576 20.11 -43.83 0.56
C VAL A 576 18.99 -44.71 0.02
N ASP A 577 18.14 -44.19 -0.86
CA ASP A 577 17.09 -44.96 -1.53
C ASP A 577 17.65 -46.08 -2.41
N ASP A 578 18.74 -45.83 -3.14
CA ASP A 578 19.39 -46.85 -3.99
C ASP A 578 20.08 -47.94 -3.14
N ASN A 579 20.65 -47.59 -1.99
CA ASN A 579 21.23 -48.57 -1.05
C ASN A 579 20.15 -49.37 -0.31
N ASN A 580 19.03 -48.76 0.06
CA ASN A 580 17.89 -49.47 0.65
C ASN A 580 17.23 -50.42 -0.37
N LYS A 581 17.12 -50.02 -1.64
CA LYS A 581 16.65 -50.90 -2.72
C LYS A 581 17.61 -52.06 -3.00
N LYS A 582 18.91 -51.90 -2.79
CA LYS A 582 19.89 -53.01 -2.85
C LYS A 582 19.73 -53.97 -1.67
N LYS A 583 19.58 -53.46 -0.45
CA LYS A 583 19.35 -54.29 0.75
C LYS A 583 18.02 -55.06 0.77
N ILE A 584 17.01 -54.63 0.02
CA ILE A 584 15.72 -55.33 -0.11
C ILE A 584 15.77 -56.40 -1.23
N ARG A 585 16.84 -56.42 -2.04
CA ARG A 585 17.06 -57.36 -3.15
C ARG A 585 18.12 -58.43 -2.85
N GLU A 586 18.76 -58.36 -1.69
CA GLU A 586 19.59 -59.41 -1.08
C GLU A 586 18.74 -60.12 -0.02
#